data_AF-A0A7C1XNX8-F1
#
_entry.id   AF-A0A7C1XNX8-F1
#
_cell.length_a   1.000
_cell.length_b   1.000
_cell.length_c   1.000
_cell.angle_alpha   90.00
_cell.angle_beta   90.00
_cell.angle_gamma   90.00
#
_symmetry.space_group_name_H-M   'P 1'
#
loop_
_entity.id
_entity.type
_entity.pdbx_description
1 polymer ?
#
loop_
_entity_poly.entity_id
_entity_poly.type
_entity_poly.pdbx_seq_one_letter_code
_entity_poly.pdbx_strand_id
1 'polypeptide(L)'
;MPESEQYATLKVEVVRLFEHLQKIKKEVAAIKHPRSNIDCFSSVADQLNAIVKATEEATETIMESTEDVMGVVDDLKEEIKYEGASVHFDKITEKTNLVFEACSFQDITGQRISKIVKEMNLIEGALNSLVVIIGEEGLKALPLEGAGIHESEDGDVPMHGPQLEGEGVSQEDIDKLFD
;
A
#
# COMPACT_ATOMS: atom_id res chain seq x y z
N MET A 1 -19.58 -51.41 8.72
CA MET A 1 -18.11 -51.45 8.76
C MET A 1 -17.70 -51.97 10.13
N PRO A 2 -16.79 -52.96 10.22
CA PRO A 2 -16.27 -53.44 11.50
C PRO A 2 -15.55 -52.32 12.26
N GLU A 3 -15.71 -52.29 13.58
CA GLU A 3 -15.24 -51.24 14.50
C GLU A 3 -13.72 -50.98 14.42
N SER A 4 -12.93 -52.00 14.05
CA SER A 4 -11.48 -51.89 13.84
C SER A 4 -11.10 -51.05 12.60
N GLU A 5 -11.93 -51.07 11.56
CA GLU A 5 -11.72 -50.33 10.32
C GLU A 5 -12.02 -48.82 10.52
N GLN A 6 -12.99 -48.51 11.39
CA GLN A 6 -13.30 -47.14 11.82
C GLN A 6 -12.17 -46.55 12.67
N TYR A 7 -11.59 -47.33 13.58
CA TYR A 7 -10.45 -46.90 14.39
C TYR A 7 -9.20 -46.62 13.55
N ALA A 8 -8.91 -47.48 12.57
CA ALA A 8 -7.80 -47.28 11.65
C ALA A 8 -7.99 -46.00 10.80
N THR A 9 -9.20 -45.77 10.30
CA THR A 9 -9.55 -44.56 9.55
C THR A 9 -9.40 -43.30 10.42
N LEU A 10 -9.92 -43.32 11.66
CA LEU A 10 -9.79 -42.20 12.58
C LEU A 10 -8.32 -41.86 12.88
N LYS A 11 -7.46 -42.88 13.06
CA LYS A 11 -6.03 -42.69 13.29
C LYS A 11 -5.36 -41.97 12.12
N VAL A 12 -5.68 -42.35 10.89
CA VAL A 12 -5.15 -41.70 9.67
C VAL A 12 -5.59 -40.24 9.61
N GLU A 13 -6.87 -39.95 9.87
CA GLU A 13 -7.38 -38.58 9.83
C GLU A 13 -6.78 -37.69 10.94
N VAL A 14 -6.53 -38.23 12.14
CA VAL A 14 -5.85 -37.48 13.22
C VAL A 14 -4.41 -37.14 12.84
N VAL A 15 -3.67 -38.07 12.24
CA VAL A 15 -2.30 -37.81 11.77
C VAL A 15 -2.29 -36.73 10.68
N ARG A 16 -3.21 -36.82 9.72
CA ARG A 16 -3.34 -35.80 8.66
C ARG A 16 -3.67 -34.42 9.24
N LEU A 17 -4.57 -34.35 10.22
CA LEU A 17 -4.92 -33.09 10.89
C LEU A 17 -3.72 -32.50 11.65
N PHE A 18 -2.92 -33.35 12.29
CA PHE A 18 -1.69 -32.94 12.94
C PHE A 18 -0.68 -32.36 11.94
N GLU A 19 -0.47 -33.01 10.79
CA GLU A 19 0.41 -32.52 9.72
C GLU A 19 -0.04 -31.14 9.21
N HIS A 20 -1.35 -30.96 8.98
CA HIS A 20 -1.91 -29.65 8.60
C HIS A 20 -1.68 -28.58 9.67
N LEU A 21 -1.88 -28.90 10.95
CA LEU A 21 -1.60 -27.96 12.04
C LEU A 21 -0.13 -27.56 12.10
N GLN A 22 0.80 -28.48 11.86
CA GLN A 22 2.23 -28.15 11.80
C GLN A 22 2.54 -27.20 10.63
N LYS A 23 1.89 -27.40 9.48
CA LYS A 23 2.05 -26.49 8.34
C LYS A 23 1.51 -25.08 8.65
N ILE A 24 0.31 -24.99 9.20
CA ILE A 24 -0.28 -23.70 9.62
C ILE A 24 0.62 -22.99 10.64
N LYS A 25 1.17 -23.72 11.62
CA LYS A 25 2.11 -23.16 12.59
C LYS A 25 3.34 -22.53 11.92
N LYS A 26 3.92 -23.19 10.91
CA LYS A 26 5.03 -22.65 10.13
C LYS A 26 4.64 -21.40 9.35
N GLU A 27 3.49 -21.41 8.68
CA GLU A 27 3.00 -20.26 7.93
C GLU A 27 2.72 -19.05 8.83
N VAL A 28 2.11 -19.25 10.01
CA VAL A 28 1.92 -18.18 11.00
C VAL A 28 3.26 -17.68 11.54
N ALA A 29 4.22 -18.59 11.80
CA ALA A 29 5.55 -18.22 12.24
C ALA A 29 6.31 -17.38 11.20
N ALA A 30 6.18 -17.69 9.92
CA ALA A 30 6.81 -16.91 8.84
C ALA A 30 6.34 -15.44 8.83
N ILE A 31 5.12 -15.17 9.30
CA ILE A 31 4.52 -13.82 9.27
C ILE A 31 4.63 -13.10 10.61
N LYS A 32 4.38 -13.78 11.74
CA LYS A 32 4.31 -13.21 13.09
C LYS A 32 5.33 -13.84 14.05
N HIS A 33 6.53 -14.18 13.57
CA HIS A 33 7.56 -14.77 14.43
C HIS A 33 7.88 -13.83 15.62
N PRO A 34 7.85 -14.28 16.89
CA PRO A 34 8.13 -13.42 18.07
C PRO A 34 9.55 -12.83 18.11
N ARG A 35 10.45 -13.34 17.28
CA ARG A 35 11.83 -12.84 17.10
C ARG A 35 12.01 -12.02 15.82
N SER A 36 10.97 -11.87 15.00
CA SER A 36 10.99 -10.95 13.86
C SER A 36 10.89 -9.53 14.41
N ASN A 37 11.74 -8.64 13.92
CA ASN A 37 11.64 -7.21 14.22
C ASN A 37 10.76 -6.47 13.19
N ILE A 38 10.30 -7.16 12.15
CA ILE A 38 9.48 -6.59 11.07
C ILE A 38 8.05 -7.04 11.30
N ASP A 39 7.16 -6.08 11.59
CA ASP A 39 5.73 -6.29 11.52
C ASP A 39 5.24 -5.93 10.11
N CYS A 40 5.27 -6.94 9.24
CA CYS A 40 4.92 -6.85 7.82
C CYS A 40 3.57 -6.17 7.59
N PHE A 41 2.57 -6.43 8.43
CA PHE A 41 1.23 -5.85 8.25
C PHE A 41 1.21 -4.34 8.55
N SER A 42 1.82 -3.93 9.66
CA SER A 42 1.93 -2.50 9.99
C SER A 42 2.71 -1.75 8.92
N SER A 43 3.85 -2.30 8.49
CA SER A 43 4.71 -1.68 7.47
C SER A 43 3.99 -1.52 6.13
N VAL A 44 3.25 -2.53 5.67
CA VAL A 44 2.47 -2.43 4.42
C VAL A 44 1.31 -1.45 4.57
N ALA A 45 0.61 -1.43 5.71
CA ALA A 45 -0.46 -0.47 5.96
C ALA A 45 0.07 0.98 5.95
N ASP A 46 1.21 1.22 6.58
CA ASP A 46 1.86 2.54 6.59
C ASP A 46 2.29 2.97 5.19
N GLN A 47 2.88 2.06 4.41
CA GLN A 47 3.23 2.33 3.00
C GLN A 47 2.00 2.65 2.14
N LEU A 48 0.90 1.90 2.30
CA LEU A 48 -0.33 2.15 1.56
C LEU A 48 -0.95 3.51 1.94
N ASN A 49 -0.91 3.89 3.21
CA ASN A 49 -1.36 5.21 3.66
C ASN A 49 -0.45 6.33 3.12
N ALA A 50 0.86 6.11 3.08
CA ALA A 50 1.82 7.07 2.51
C ALA A 50 1.56 7.29 1.02
N ILE A 51 1.23 6.22 0.27
CA ILE A 51 0.82 6.32 -1.14
C ILE A 51 -0.45 7.17 -1.27
N VAL A 52 -1.47 6.94 -0.44
CA VAL A 52 -2.70 7.75 -0.44
C VAL A 52 -2.36 9.22 -0.22
N LYS A 53 -1.62 9.54 0.85
CA LYS A 53 -1.23 10.92 1.18
C LYS A 53 -0.44 11.58 0.04
N ALA A 54 0.59 10.92 -0.49
CA ALA A 54 1.39 11.45 -1.58
C ALA A 54 0.57 11.68 -2.86
N THR A 55 -0.40 10.80 -3.15
CA THR A 55 -1.29 10.99 -4.31
C THR A 55 -2.34 12.08 -4.10
N GLU A 56 -2.81 12.30 -2.87
CA GLU A 56 -3.64 13.44 -2.49
C GLU A 56 -2.89 14.76 -2.69
N GLU A 57 -1.70 14.89 -2.11
CA GLU A 57 -0.86 16.09 -2.21
C GLU A 57 -0.50 16.43 -3.67
N ALA A 58 -0.14 15.41 -4.47
CA ALA A 58 0.13 15.60 -5.88
C ALA A 58 -1.12 16.06 -6.65
N THR A 59 -2.30 15.55 -6.30
CA THR A 59 -3.56 15.93 -6.94
C THR A 59 -3.96 17.36 -6.57
N GLU A 60 -3.80 17.75 -5.31
CA GLU A 60 -4.00 19.14 -4.84
C GLU A 60 -3.09 20.10 -5.61
N THR A 61 -1.79 19.79 -5.70
CA THR A 61 -0.82 20.58 -6.47
C THR A 61 -1.22 20.73 -7.95
N ILE A 62 -1.70 19.65 -8.59
CA ILE A 62 -2.17 19.68 -9.98
C ILE A 62 -3.40 20.58 -10.11
N MET A 63 -4.37 20.47 -9.20
CA MET A 63 -5.58 21.28 -9.23
C MET A 63 -5.28 22.75 -9.01
N GLU A 64 -4.48 23.11 -8.00
CA GLU A 64 -4.04 24.49 -7.75
C GLU A 64 -3.31 25.08 -8.97
N SER A 65 -2.34 24.34 -9.53
CA SER A 65 -1.63 24.78 -10.74
C SER A 65 -2.57 24.98 -11.93
N THR A 66 -3.63 24.17 -12.03
CA THR A 66 -4.64 24.26 -13.09
C THR A 66 -5.54 25.48 -12.89
N GLU A 67 -5.89 25.81 -11.64
CA GLU A 67 -6.62 27.05 -11.28
C GLU A 67 -5.80 28.30 -11.61
N ASP A 68 -4.50 28.31 -11.26
CA ASP A 68 -3.58 29.42 -11.58
C ASP A 68 -3.47 29.64 -13.09
N VAL A 69 -3.37 28.55 -13.87
CA VAL A 69 -3.39 28.62 -15.34
C VAL A 69 -4.68 29.25 -15.85
N MET A 70 -5.84 28.93 -15.26
CA MET A 70 -7.10 29.56 -15.64
C MET A 70 -7.13 31.05 -15.32
N GLY A 71 -6.58 31.46 -14.17
CA GLY A 71 -6.45 32.87 -13.80
C GLY A 71 -5.65 33.66 -14.86
N VAL A 72 -4.48 33.13 -15.25
CA VAL A 72 -3.66 33.75 -16.31
C VAL A 72 -4.38 33.81 -17.65
N VAL A 73 -5.16 32.78 -17.99
CA VAL A 73 -5.95 32.75 -19.23
C VAL A 73 -7.06 33.81 -19.21
N ASP A 74 -7.70 34.02 -18.06
CA ASP A 74 -8.74 35.04 -17.93
C ASP A 74 -8.17 36.46 -18.02
N ASP A 75 -7.00 36.73 -17.41
CA ASP A 75 -6.28 38.00 -17.59
C ASP A 75 -5.95 38.24 -19.08
N LEU A 76 -5.46 37.21 -19.77
CA LEU A 76 -5.14 37.28 -21.20
C LEU A 76 -6.37 37.54 -22.10
N LYS A 77 -7.57 37.05 -21.71
CA LYS A 77 -8.82 37.36 -22.43
C LYS A 77 -9.15 38.85 -22.35
N GLU A 78 -8.82 39.52 -21.25
CA GLU A 78 -9.05 40.95 -21.10
C GLU A 78 -8.11 41.78 -21.98
N GLU A 79 -6.84 41.37 -22.10
CA GLU A 79 -5.82 42.09 -22.86
C GLU A 79 -5.88 41.82 -24.37
N ILE A 80 -6.14 40.57 -24.79
CA ILE A 80 -6.09 40.17 -26.20
C ILE A 80 -7.45 40.41 -26.87
N LYS A 81 -7.52 41.41 -27.75
CA LYS A 81 -8.73 41.78 -28.52
C LYS A 81 -8.84 41.14 -29.91
N TYR A 82 -7.98 40.17 -30.23
CA TYR A 82 -7.99 39.49 -31.53
C TYR A 82 -9.17 38.51 -31.65
N GLU A 83 -10.02 38.67 -32.67
CA GLU A 83 -11.27 37.92 -32.83
C GLU A 83 -11.06 36.39 -32.91
N GLY A 84 -9.92 35.92 -33.46
CA GLY A 84 -9.59 34.50 -33.52
C GLY A 84 -9.07 33.89 -32.21
N ALA A 85 -8.75 34.70 -31.19
CA ALA A 85 -8.20 34.20 -29.92
C ALA A 85 -9.25 33.51 -29.04
N SER A 86 -10.52 33.93 -29.13
CA SER A 86 -11.61 33.40 -28.29
C SER A 86 -11.71 31.87 -28.33
N VAL A 87 -11.60 31.28 -29.52
CA VAL A 87 -11.68 29.82 -29.72
C VAL A 87 -10.53 29.09 -29.01
N HIS A 88 -9.36 29.71 -28.89
CA HIS A 88 -8.24 29.11 -28.17
C HIS A 88 -8.45 29.16 -26.66
N PHE A 89 -8.98 30.28 -26.15
CA PHE A 89 -9.30 30.40 -24.74
C PHE A 89 -10.39 29.43 -24.30
N ASP A 90 -11.46 29.28 -25.09
CA ASP A 90 -12.52 28.30 -24.81
C ASP A 90 -11.97 26.87 -24.76
N LYS A 91 -11.06 26.53 -25.68
CA LYS A 91 -10.38 25.22 -25.69
C LYS A 91 -9.51 25.03 -24.45
N ILE A 92 -8.81 26.06 -23.98
CA ILE A 92 -8.01 25.94 -22.75
C ILE A 92 -8.93 25.68 -21.55
N THR A 93 -10.02 26.44 -21.41
CA THR A 93 -11.02 26.23 -20.36
C THR A 93 -11.64 24.83 -20.42
N GLU A 94 -11.95 24.31 -21.62
CA GLU A 94 -12.43 22.94 -21.79
C GLU A 94 -11.39 21.91 -21.29
N LYS A 95 -10.10 22.12 -21.60
CA LYS A 95 -9.04 21.21 -21.18
C LYS A 95 -8.77 21.27 -19.68
N THR A 96 -8.77 22.43 -19.04
CA THR A 96 -8.63 22.52 -17.58
C THR A 96 -9.82 21.90 -16.86
N ASN A 97 -11.05 22.06 -17.36
CA ASN A 97 -12.22 21.37 -16.81
C ASN A 97 -12.08 19.84 -16.86
N LEU A 98 -11.55 19.31 -17.96
CA LEU A 98 -11.27 17.87 -18.07
C LEU A 98 -10.19 17.39 -17.08
N VAL A 99 -9.21 18.24 -16.74
CA VAL A 99 -8.21 17.92 -15.71
C VAL A 99 -8.88 17.82 -14.34
N PHE A 100 -9.72 18.79 -13.95
CA PHE A 100 -10.47 18.71 -12.68
C PHE A 100 -11.35 17.46 -12.60
N GLU A 101 -12.05 17.13 -13.67
CA GLU A 101 -12.87 15.91 -13.73
C GLU A 101 -12.00 14.65 -13.59
N ALA A 102 -10.86 14.59 -14.27
CA ALA A 102 -9.94 13.46 -14.17
C ALA A 102 -9.36 13.29 -12.75
N CYS A 103 -8.98 14.40 -12.11
CA CYS A 103 -8.46 14.42 -10.74
C CYS A 103 -9.52 13.98 -9.71
N SER A 104 -10.82 14.17 -9.98
CA SER A 104 -11.90 13.73 -9.08
C SER A 104 -11.95 12.21 -8.84
N PHE A 105 -11.34 11.39 -9.73
CA PHE A 105 -11.24 9.93 -9.54
C PHE A 105 -10.29 9.52 -8.40
N GLN A 106 -9.44 10.42 -7.92
CA GLN A 106 -8.49 10.14 -6.84
C GLN A 106 -9.20 9.78 -5.53
N ASP A 107 -10.35 10.41 -5.22
CA ASP A 107 -11.18 10.07 -4.04
C ASP A 107 -11.58 8.58 -4.01
N ILE A 108 -11.99 8.03 -5.16
CA ILE A 108 -12.34 6.60 -5.28
C ILE A 108 -11.12 5.71 -5.01
N THR A 109 -9.93 6.15 -5.42
CA THR A 109 -8.68 5.41 -5.20
C THR A 109 -8.29 5.42 -3.73
N GLY A 110 -8.35 6.57 -3.06
CA GLY A 110 -8.10 6.69 -1.61
C GLY A 110 -9.05 5.83 -0.78
N GLN A 111 -10.34 5.82 -1.13
CA GLN A 111 -11.34 4.96 -0.48
C GLN A 111 -11.06 3.46 -0.68
N ARG A 112 -10.64 3.05 -1.88
CA ARG A 112 -10.29 1.65 -2.17
C ARG A 112 -9.07 1.20 -1.38
N ILE A 113 -8.03 2.00 -1.33
CA ILE A 113 -6.83 1.69 -0.54
C ILE A 113 -7.18 1.62 0.95
N SER A 114 -7.96 2.58 1.46
CA SER A 114 -8.45 2.55 2.84
C SER A 114 -9.23 1.27 3.17
N LYS A 115 -10.00 0.74 2.20
CA LYS A 115 -10.69 -0.54 2.36
C LYS A 115 -9.73 -1.73 2.41
N ILE A 116 -8.71 -1.75 1.55
CA ILE A 116 -7.66 -2.78 1.56
C ILE A 116 -6.96 -2.80 2.91
N VAL A 117 -6.56 -1.63 3.44
CA VAL A 117 -5.93 -1.52 4.77
C VAL A 117 -6.84 -2.09 5.88
N LYS A 118 -8.15 -1.79 5.84
CA LYS A 118 -9.12 -2.37 6.79
C LYS A 118 -9.19 -3.89 6.70
N GLU A 119 -9.23 -4.45 5.49
CA GLU A 119 -9.24 -5.90 5.29
C GLU A 119 -7.95 -6.56 5.77
N MET A 120 -6.79 -5.93 5.52
CA MET A 120 -5.50 -6.38 6.06
C MET A 120 -5.48 -6.43 7.59
N ASN A 121 -6.02 -5.42 8.26
CA ASN A 121 -6.12 -5.39 9.73
C ASN A 121 -7.00 -6.53 10.29
N LEU A 122 -8.04 -6.94 9.55
CA LEU A 122 -8.86 -8.10 9.93
C LEU A 122 -8.06 -9.41 9.83
N ILE A 123 -7.27 -9.56 8.76
CA ILE A 123 -6.38 -10.72 8.58
C ILE A 123 -5.35 -10.76 9.71
N GLU A 124 -4.76 -9.62 10.04
CA GLU A 124 -3.82 -9.50 11.15
C GLU A 124 -4.45 -9.93 12.49
N GLY A 125 -5.68 -9.49 12.78
CA GLY A 125 -6.40 -9.91 13.99
C GLY A 125 -6.63 -11.42 14.07
N ALA A 126 -6.93 -12.06 12.94
CA ALA A 126 -7.06 -13.51 12.86
C ALA A 126 -5.72 -14.23 13.10
N LEU A 127 -4.63 -13.72 12.53
CA LEU A 127 -3.27 -14.23 12.77
C LEU A 127 -2.86 -14.08 14.23
N ASN A 128 -3.15 -12.93 14.86
CA ASN A 128 -2.88 -12.72 16.28
C ASN A 128 -3.65 -13.70 17.16
N SER A 129 -4.88 -14.03 16.79
CA SER A 129 -5.68 -15.06 17.48
C SER A 129 -5.03 -16.45 17.35
N LEU A 130 -4.50 -16.80 16.16
CA LEU A 130 -3.75 -18.04 15.96
C LEU A 130 -2.45 -18.07 16.77
N VAL A 131 -1.74 -16.95 16.87
CA VAL A 131 -0.54 -16.84 17.71
C VAL A 131 -0.85 -17.15 19.18
N VAL A 132 -1.96 -16.63 19.71
CA VAL A 132 -2.43 -16.93 21.07
C VAL A 132 -2.71 -18.43 21.25
N ILE A 133 -3.35 -19.08 20.27
CA ILE A 133 -3.66 -20.52 20.31
C ILE A 133 -2.39 -21.38 20.24
N ILE A 134 -1.44 -21.01 19.38
CA ILE A 134 -0.19 -21.74 19.17
C ILE A 134 0.73 -21.58 20.38
N GLY A 135 0.71 -20.40 21.02
CA GLY A 135 1.57 -20.04 22.13
C GLY A 135 2.96 -19.60 21.69
N GLU A 136 3.53 -18.65 22.43
CA GLU A 136 4.80 -18.01 22.08
C GLU A 136 5.98 -19.00 22.06
N GLU A 137 6.00 -19.97 22.98
CA GLU A 137 7.02 -21.04 23.00
C GLU A 137 6.93 -21.95 21.77
N GLY A 138 5.71 -22.25 21.32
CA GLY A 138 5.45 -23.07 20.13
C GLY A 138 5.92 -22.39 18.85
N LEU A 139 5.80 -21.06 18.78
CA LEU A 139 6.32 -20.24 17.69
C LEU A 139 7.84 -20.08 17.74
N LYS A 140 8.42 -19.81 18.92
CA LYS A 140 9.88 -19.67 19.12
C LYS A 140 10.66 -20.95 18.83
N ALA A 141 10.01 -22.10 18.92
CA ALA A 141 10.59 -23.40 18.61
C ALA A 141 10.71 -23.65 17.09
N LEU A 142 10.03 -22.86 16.27
CA LEU A 142 10.15 -22.92 14.81
C LEU A 142 11.36 -22.09 14.35
N PRO A 143 12.01 -22.49 13.26
CA PRO A 143 13.07 -21.68 12.67
C PRO A 143 12.51 -20.35 12.16
N LEU A 144 13.30 -19.29 12.30
CA LEU A 144 13.14 -18.05 11.54
C LEU A 144 13.52 -18.35 10.09
N GLU A 145 12.64 -18.99 9.32
CA GLU A 145 12.74 -18.96 7.87
C GLU A 145 12.37 -17.55 7.42
N GLY A 146 13.20 -16.95 6.56
CA GLY A 146 13.29 -15.51 6.32
C GLY A 146 11.95 -14.80 6.31
N ALA A 147 11.72 -13.98 7.34
CA ALA A 147 10.76 -12.89 7.32
C ALA A 147 11.27 -11.81 6.36
N GLY A 148 11.41 -12.17 5.09
CA GLY A 148 11.76 -11.26 4.02
C GLY A 148 10.55 -11.19 3.13
N ILE A 149 9.94 -10.01 3.06
CA ILE A 149 9.36 -9.55 1.79
C ILE A 149 10.42 -9.93 0.75
N HIS A 150 10.08 -10.80 -0.20
CA HIS A 150 10.99 -11.14 -1.27
C HIS A 150 11.47 -9.82 -1.88
N GLU A 151 12.72 -9.43 -1.61
CA GLU A 151 13.46 -8.53 -2.49
C GLU A 151 13.50 -9.31 -3.80
N SER A 152 12.56 -9.01 -4.69
CA SER A 152 12.57 -9.54 -6.04
C SER A 152 13.87 -9.07 -6.67
N GLU A 153 14.78 -10.01 -6.93
CA GLU A 153 15.99 -9.82 -7.76
C GLU A 153 15.61 -9.58 -9.25
N ASP A 154 14.61 -8.74 -9.50
CA ASP A 154 14.36 -8.24 -10.84
C ASP A 154 15.00 -6.86 -10.94
N GLY A 155 15.70 -6.60 -12.03
CA GLY A 155 16.59 -5.46 -12.23
C GLY A 155 15.90 -4.10 -12.34
N ASP A 156 14.99 -3.80 -11.43
CA ASP A 156 14.32 -2.53 -11.29
C ASP A 156 15.30 -1.50 -10.72
N VAL A 157 15.37 -0.37 -11.39
CA VAL A 157 15.85 0.88 -10.78
C VAL A 157 15.17 0.97 -9.41
N PRO A 158 15.90 1.16 -8.30
CA PRO A 158 15.30 1.26 -6.98
C PRO A 158 14.32 2.43 -6.96
N MET A 159 13.05 2.11 -7.21
CA MET A 159 11.91 2.99 -7.07
C MET A 159 11.70 3.09 -5.58
N HIS A 160 12.40 4.03 -4.94
CA HIS A 160 12.04 4.45 -3.60
C HIS A 160 10.59 4.93 -3.69
N GLY A 161 9.69 4.19 -3.03
CA GLY A 161 8.31 4.66 -2.85
C GLY A 161 8.31 6.02 -2.15
N PRO A 162 7.15 6.72 -2.13
CA PRO A 162 7.03 7.97 -1.39
C PRO A 162 7.59 7.80 0.03
N GLN A 163 8.60 8.60 0.36
CA GLN A 163 9.31 8.48 1.63
C GLN A 163 8.37 8.83 2.78
N LEU A 164 8.43 8.04 3.85
CA LEU A 164 7.68 8.33 5.06
C LEU A 164 8.15 9.66 5.66
N GLU A 165 7.26 10.30 6.41
CA GLU A 165 7.52 11.60 7.03
C GLU A 165 8.74 11.50 7.97
N GLY A 166 9.80 12.27 7.65
CA GLY A 166 11.08 12.24 8.37
C GLY A 166 12.15 11.29 7.79
N GLU A 167 11.82 10.48 6.79
CA GLU A 167 12.78 9.63 6.06
C GLU A 167 13.23 10.25 4.73
N GLY A 168 12.76 11.47 4.44
CA GLY A 168 13.14 12.27 3.28
C GLY A 168 14.59 12.73 3.30
N VAL A 169 15.23 12.81 2.12
CA VAL A 169 16.47 13.57 2.00
C VAL A 169 16.16 15.05 2.26
N SER A 170 16.82 15.67 3.23
CA SER A 170 16.56 17.07 3.57
C SER A 170 17.12 17.99 2.48
N GLN A 171 16.52 19.17 2.29
CA GLN A 171 17.04 20.16 1.34
C GLN A 171 18.49 20.57 1.67
N GLU A 172 18.85 20.60 2.95
CA GLU A 172 20.23 20.85 3.40
C GLU A 172 21.21 19.75 2.94
N ASP A 173 20.74 18.52 2.75
CA ASP A 173 21.57 17.42 2.23
C ASP A 173 21.65 17.43 0.70
N ILE A 174 20.61 17.96 0.03
CA ILE A 174 20.64 18.21 -1.41
C ILE A 174 21.64 19.33 -1.72
N ASP A 175 21.62 20.42 -0.96
CA ASP A 175 22.50 21.57 -1.21
C ASP A 175 24.00 21.20 -1.07
N LYS A 176 24.35 20.30 -0.13
CA LYS A 176 25.72 19.77 0.05
C LYS A 176 26.24 18.92 -1.12
N LEU A 177 25.37 18.44 -2.01
CA LEU A 177 25.79 17.66 -3.19
C LEU A 177 26.19 18.55 -4.37
N PHE A 178 25.81 19.83 -4.35
CA PHE A 178 26.05 20.78 -5.44
C PHE A 178 27.05 21.90 -5.09
N ASP A 179 27.60 21.90 -3.86
CA ASP A 179 28.74 22.72 -3.40
C ASP A 179 30.08 21.94 -3.44
#